data_AF-A0A7K4WC93-F1
#
_entry.id   AF-A0A7K4WC93-F1
#
_cell.length_a   1.000
_cell.length_b   1.000
_cell.length_c   1.000
_cell.angle_alpha   90.00
_cell.angle_beta   90.00
_cell.angle_gamma   90.00
#
_symmetry.space_group_name_H-M   'P 1'
#
loop_
_entity.id
_entity.type
_entity.pdbx_description
1 polymer ?
#
loop_
_entity_poly.entity_id
_entity_poly.type
_entity_poly.pdbx_seq_one_letter_code
_entity_poly.pdbx_strand_id
1 'polypeptide(L)'
;SVAKKELDDLERWKEEHKPGPITLVPQRLGGKESEAQARQKQQMMLIQSKYRLKHKREEYVKAKKAAEEAEILKKKTIQREKAQRLEVKKRKQEMQRREMFLEDQNYKTNELLNRLDVGLPKNDSCQIANPGPGSTAW
;
A
#
# COMPACT_ATOMS: atom_id res chain seq x y z
N SER A 1 29.73 -80.18 1.76
CA SER A 1 29.80 -80.26 3.24
C SER A 1 28.39 -80.38 3.78
N VAL A 2 28.22 -81.00 4.95
CA VAL A 2 26.91 -81.13 5.63
C VAL A 2 26.21 -79.78 5.76
N ALA A 3 26.97 -78.72 6.05
CA ALA A 3 26.49 -77.33 6.15
C ALA A 3 25.76 -76.79 4.91
N LYS A 4 26.11 -77.22 3.69
CA LYS A 4 25.38 -76.78 2.47
C LYS A 4 24.02 -77.45 2.35
N LYS A 5 23.92 -78.73 2.73
CA LYS A 5 22.64 -79.45 2.73
C LYS A 5 21.68 -78.88 3.77
N GLU A 6 22.18 -78.57 4.97
CA GLU A 6 21.37 -77.98 6.04
C GLU A 6 20.83 -76.59 5.66
N LEU A 7 21.60 -75.79 4.92
CA LEU A 7 21.14 -74.52 4.36
C LEU A 7 20.01 -74.71 3.34
N ASP A 8 20.16 -75.64 2.41
CA ASP A 8 19.14 -75.94 1.40
C ASP A 8 17.86 -76.53 2.03
N ASP A 9 18.00 -77.37 3.06
CA ASP A 9 16.87 -77.93 3.82
C ASP A 9 16.09 -76.83 4.57
N LEU A 10 16.82 -75.88 5.17
CA LEU A 10 16.23 -74.73 5.85
C LEU A 10 15.50 -73.79 4.88
N GLU A 11 16.03 -73.58 3.68
CA GLU A 11 15.40 -72.74 2.66
C GLU A 11 14.12 -73.38 2.10
N ARG A 12 14.13 -74.69 1.84
CA ARG A 12 12.91 -75.44 1.50
C ARG A 12 11.85 -75.34 2.58
N TRP A 13 12.23 -75.54 3.84
CA TRP A 13 11.28 -75.46 4.96
C TRP A 13 10.63 -74.07 5.06
N LYS A 14 11.41 -73.00 4.86
CA LYS A 14 10.89 -71.61 4.87
C LYS A 14 9.92 -71.32 3.72
N GLU A 15 10.18 -71.86 2.53
CA GLU A 15 9.27 -71.68 1.39
C GLU A 15 7.99 -72.53 1.54
N GLU A 16 8.09 -73.76 2.07
CA GLU A 16 6.92 -74.59 2.39
C GLU A 16 6.05 -74.00 3.50
N HIS A 17 6.66 -73.30 4.46
CA HIS A 17 5.97 -72.73 5.62
C HIS A 17 5.72 -71.22 5.48
N LYS A 18 5.91 -70.68 4.28
CA LYS A 18 5.65 -69.27 4.01
C LYS A 18 4.16 -69.02 4.13
N PRO A 19 3.71 -68.12 5.02
CA PRO A 19 2.30 -67.79 5.11
C PRO A 19 1.83 -67.23 3.76
N GLY A 20 0.73 -67.76 3.23
CA GLY A 20 0.13 -67.24 2.01
C GLY A 20 -0.31 -65.78 2.17
N PRO A 21 -0.61 -65.07 1.06
CA PRO A 21 -1.13 -63.71 1.12
C PRO A 21 -2.33 -63.64 2.07
N ILE A 22 -2.18 -62.88 3.15
CA ILE A 22 -3.19 -62.74 4.19
C ILE A 22 -4.35 -61.92 3.60
N THR A 23 -5.34 -62.60 3.03
CA THR A 23 -6.60 -62.03 2.55
C THR A 23 -7.59 -61.89 3.70
N LEU A 24 -7.20 -61.18 4.77
CA LEU A 24 -8.12 -60.88 5.86
C LEU A 24 -9.20 -59.93 5.34
N VAL A 25 -10.45 -60.39 5.41
CA VAL A 25 -11.61 -59.55 5.15
C VAL A 25 -11.54 -58.38 6.12
N PRO A 26 -11.62 -57.12 5.65
CA PRO A 26 -11.51 -55.95 6.52
C PRO A 26 -12.46 -56.10 7.72
N GLN A 27 -11.93 -55.91 8.93
CA GLN A 27 -12.69 -56.03 10.17
C GLN A 27 -13.94 -55.15 10.07
N ARG A 28 -15.12 -55.71 10.28
CA ARG A 28 -16.40 -54.98 10.20
C ARG A 28 -16.75 -54.44 11.58
N LEU A 29 -17.12 -53.17 11.65
CA LEU A 29 -17.53 -52.51 12.91
C LEU A 29 -19.04 -52.60 13.17
N GLY A 30 -19.72 -53.57 12.53
CA GLY A 30 -21.18 -53.70 12.50
C GLY A 30 -21.82 -53.10 11.24
N GLY A 31 -22.91 -53.70 10.75
CA GLY A 31 -23.55 -53.29 9.51
C GLY A 31 -22.74 -53.61 8.23
N LYS A 32 -22.94 -52.83 7.17
CA LYS A 32 -22.30 -53.05 5.85
C LYS A 32 -20.92 -52.38 5.70
N GLU A 33 -20.48 -51.60 6.68
CA GLU A 33 -19.22 -50.83 6.58
C GLU A 33 -18.03 -51.56 7.21
N SER A 34 -16.86 -51.42 6.57
CA SER A 34 -15.59 -51.90 7.12
C SER A 34 -14.95 -50.86 8.04
N GLU A 35 -14.11 -51.32 8.97
CA GLU A 35 -13.33 -50.47 9.87
C GLU A 35 -12.48 -49.45 9.09
N ALA A 36 -11.84 -49.89 8.00
CA ALA A 36 -11.03 -49.02 7.16
C ALA A 36 -11.86 -47.87 6.55
N GLN A 37 -13.08 -48.16 6.11
CA GLN A 37 -13.99 -47.15 5.58
C GLN A 37 -14.45 -46.17 6.67
N ALA A 38 -14.79 -46.66 7.85
CA ALA A 38 -15.16 -45.83 9.00
C ALA A 38 -14.01 -44.89 9.41
N ARG A 39 -12.78 -45.42 9.48
CA ARG A 39 -11.56 -44.66 9.78
C ARG A 39 -11.30 -43.59 8.71
N GLN A 40 -11.44 -43.92 7.44
CA GLN A 40 -11.28 -42.97 6.34
C GLN A 40 -12.31 -41.83 6.44
N LYS A 41 -13.57 -42.15 6.71
CA LYS A 41 -14.63 -41.13 6.91
C LYS A 41 -14.32 -40.22 8.09
N GLN A 42 -13.88 -40.78 9.22
CA GLN A 42 -13.47 -40.00 10.39
C GLN A 42 -12.30 -39.06 10.05
N GLN A 43 -11.27 -39.56 9.39
CA GLN A 43 -10.14 -38.74 8.94
C GLN A 43 -10.59 -37.60 8.02
N MET A 44 -11.44 -37.90 7.05
CA MET A 44 -11.99 -36.90 6.13
C MET A 44 -12.78 -35.80 6.86
N MET A 45 -13.66 -36.18 7.80
CA MET A 45 -14.42 -35.24 8.60
C MET A 45 -13.53 -34.32 9.44
N LEU A 46 -12.48 -34.87 10.06
CA LEU A 46 -11.51 -34.10 10.83
C LEU A 46 -10.76 -33.10 9.96
N ILE A 47 -10.31 -33.50 8.77
CA ILE A 47 -9.62 -32.62 7.81
C ILE A 47 -10.55 -31.47 7.41
N GLN A 48 -11.78 -31.77 6.99
CA GLN A 48 -12.74 -30.75 6.57
C GLN A 48 -13.08 -29.78 7.71
N SER A 49 -13.23 -30.29 8.93
CA SER A 49 -13.50 -29.46 10.11
C SER A 49 -12.34 -28.49 10.40
N LYS A 50 -11.10 -28.99 10.34
CA LYS A 50 -9.90 -28.16 10.49
C LYS A 50 -9.86 -27.04 9.45
N TYR A 51 -10.15 -27.34 8.19
CA TYR A 51 -10.19 -26.33 7.12
C TYR A 51 -11.28 -25.29 7.35
N ARG A 52 -12.50 -25.72 7.72
CA ARG A 52 -13.59 -24.78 8.04
C ARG A 52 -13.23 -23.85 9.19
N LEU A 53 -12.60 -24.38 10.25
CA LEU A 53 -12.17 -23.57 11.38
C LEU A 53 -11.10 -22.56 10.98
N LYS A 54 -10.10 -22.99 10.19
CA LYS A 54 -9.06 -22.11 9.65
C LYS A 54 -9.66 -20.96 8.84
N HIS A 55 -10.55 -21.28 7.90
CA HIS A 55 -11.21 -20.27 7.07
C HIS A 55 -12.02 -19.26 7.91
N LYS A 56 -12.78 -19.73 8.90
CA LYS A 56 -13.52 -18.82 9.81
C LYS A 56 -12.59 -17.87 10.56
N ARG A 57 -11.43 -18.36 11.01
CA ARG A 57 -10.42 -17.53 11.69
C ARG A 57 -9.82 -16.49 10.75
N GLU A 58 -9.49 -16.88 9.52
CA GLU A 58 -8.93 -15.98 8.51
C GLU A 58 -9.91 -14.87 8.14
N GLU A 59 -11.18 -15.21 7.91
CA GLU A 59 -12.23 -14.23 7.62
C GLU A 59 -12.43 -13.25 8.78
N TYR A 60 -12.44 -13.73 10.03
CA TYR A 60 -12.51 -12.86 11.21
C TYR A 60 -11.33 -11.88 11.29
N VAL A 61 -10.10 -12.38 11.09
CA VAL A 61 -8.89 -11.54 11.10
C VAL A 61 -8.93 -10.51 9.97
N LYS A 62 -9.36 -10.92 8.77
CA LYS A 62 -9.49 -10.03 7.61
C LYS A 62 -10.52 -8.93 7.86
N ALA A 63 -11.69 -9.28 8.39
CA ALA A 63 -12.73 -8.32 8.74
C ALA A 63 -12.25 -7.32 9.79
N LYS A 64 -11.53 -7.79 10.83
CA LYS A 64 -10.95 -6.92 11.86
C LYS A 64 -9.93 -5.93 11.26
N LYS A 65 -9.03 -6.41 10.39
CA LYS A 65 -8.05 -5.55 9.71
C LYS A 65 -8.73 -4.50 8.81
N ALA A 66 -9.71 -4.92 8.02
CA ALA A 66 -10.45 -4.00 7.14
C ALA A 66 -11.18 -2.90 7.94
N ALA A 67 -11.73 -3.23 9.11
CA ALA A 67 -12.36 -2.24 9.99
C ALA A 67 -11.33 -1.24 10.54
N GLU A 68 -10.17 -1.71 10.99
CA GLU A 68 -9.08 -0.86 11.47
C GLU A 68 -8.54 0.07 10.36
N GLU A 69 -8.31 -0.46 9.16
CA GLU A 69 -7.89 0.32 8.00
C GLU A 69 -8.90 1.40 7.62
N ALA A 70 -10.21 1.08 7.69
CA ALA A 70 -11.27 2.05 7.44
C ALA A 70 -11.27 3.19 8.48
N GLU A 71 -11.02 2.88 9.76
CA GLU A 71 -10.87 3.92 10.79
C GLU A 71 -9.63 4.80 10.56
N ILE A 72 -8.49 4.20 10.21
CA ILE A 72 -7.27 4.93 9.89
C ILE A 72 -7.52 5.86 8.70
N LEU A 73 -8.19 5.37 7.66
CA LEU A 73 -8.53 6.17 6.49
C LEU A 73 -9.41 7.36 6.86
N LYS A 74 -10.46 7.16 7.67
CA LYS A 74 -11.31 8.24 8.19
C LYS A 74 -10.49 9.30 8.94
N LYS A 75 -9.60 8.87 9.85
CA LYS A 75 -8.72 9.76 10.61
C LYS A 75 -7.79 10.56 9.69
N LYS A 76 -7.21 9.91 8.67
CA LYS A 76 -6.36 10.56 7.66
C LYS A 76 -7.13 11.60 6.84
N THR A 77 -8.35 11.30 6.43
CA THR A 77 -9.20 12.25 5.68
C THR A 77 -9.48 13.49 6.52
N ILE A 78 -9.88 13.32 7.79
CA ILE A 78 -10.12 14.44 8.71
C ILE A 78 -8.85 15.29 8.89
N GLN A 79 -7.69 14.66 9.06
CA GLN A 79 -6.43 15.39 9.19
C GLN A 79 -6.07 16.15 7.91
N ARG A 80 -6.27 15.55 6.73
CA ARG A 80 -6.04 16.19 5.44
C ARG A 80 -6.95 17.41 5.25
N GLU A 81 -8.23 17.30 5.58
CA GLU A 81 -9.16 18.43 5.54
C GLU A 81 -8.75 19.56 6.49
N LYS A 82 -8.32 19.22 7.72
CA LYS A 82 -7.81 20.21 8.67
C LYS A 82 -6.57 20.93 8.14
N ALA A 83 -5.64 20.18 7.55
CA ALA A 83 -4.44 20.75 6.95
C ALA A 83 -4.78 21.69 5.78
N GLN A 84 -5.70 21.27 4.89
CA GLN A 84 -6.14 22.10 3.77
C GLN A 84 -6.80 23.39 4.25
N ARG A 85 -7.71 23.32 5.24
CA ARG A 85 -8.35 24.52 5.81
C ARG A 85 -7.32 25.48 6.41
N LEU A 86 -6.32 24.94 7.11
CA LEU A 86 -5.24 25.75 7.68
C LEU A 86 -4.41 26.42 6.59
N GLU A 87 -4.07 25.69 5.51
CA GLU A 87 -3.31 26.22 4.39
C GLU A 87 -4.07 27.34 3.67
N VAL A 88 -5.37 27.15 3.39
CA VAL A 88 -6.22 28.19 2.79
C VAL A 88 -6.24 29.45 3.66
N LYS A 89 -6.35 29.30 4.99
CA LYS A 89 -6.30 30.44 5.91
C LYS A 89 -4.96 31.17 5.84
N LYS A 90 -3.84 30.44 5.84
CA LYS A 90 -2.50 31.03 5.72
C LYS A 90 -2.31 31.76 4.40
N ARG A 91 -2.75 31.17 3.29
CA ARG A 91 -2.70 31.80 1.96
C ARG A 91 -3.49 33.09 1.92
N LYS A 92 -4.70 33.12 2.52
CA LYS A 92 -5.52 34.33 2.62
C LYS A 92 -4.81 35.43 3.42
N GLN A 93 -4.24 35.09 4.58
CA GLN A 93 -3.52 36.06 5.41
C GLN A 93 -2.27 36.61 4.68
N GLU A 94 -1.53 35.75 4.00
CA GLU A 94 -0.37 36.15 3.21
C GLU A 94 -0.76 37.05 2.03
N MET A 95 -1.87 36.78 1.36
CA MET A 95 -2.41 37.63 0.30
C MET A 95 -2.75 39.02 0.83
N GLN A 96 -3.47 39.10 1.95
CA GLN A 96 -3.79 40.38 2.60
C GLN A 96 -2.53 41.16 3.01
N ARG A 97 -1.51 40.46 3.54
CA ARG A 97 -0.23 41.07 3.89
C ARG A 97 0.47 41.67 2.66
N ARG A 98 0.43 40.96 1.53
CA ARG A 98 0.99 41.43 0.26
C ARG A 98 0.22 42.61 -0.32
N GLU A 99 -1.10 42.55 -0.31
CA GLU A 99 -1.97 43.64 -0.78
C GLU A 99 -1.68 44.93 -0.01
N MET A 100 -1.66 44.87 1.33
CA MET A 100 -1.36 46.03 2.17
C MET A 100 0.06 46.59 1.91
N PHE A 101 1.04 45.70 1.72
CA PHE A 101 2.41 46.12 1.38
C PHE A 101 2.48 46.80 0.01
N LEU A 102 1.76 46.27 -0.99
CA LEU A 102 1.69 46.85 -2.34
C LEU A 102 0.96 48.19 -2.32
N GLU A 103 -0.12 48.33 -1.54
CA GLU A 103 -0.83 49.61 -1.36
C GLU A 103 0.08 50.68 -0.75
N ASP A 104 0.82 50.37 0.33
CA ASP A 104 1.79 51.30 0.93
C ASP A 104 2.91 51.69 -0.05
N GLN A 105 3.44 50.72 -0.80
CA GLN A 105 4.45 50.97 -1.82
C GLN A 105 3.91 51.89 -2.93
N ASN A 106 2.70 51.64 -3.41
CA ASN A 106 2.05 52.46 -4.43
C ASN A 106 1.77 53.87 -3.91
N TYR A 107 1.30 54.00 -2.66
CA TYR A 107 1.07 55.30 -2.03
C TYR A 107 2.36 56.14 -1.99
N LYS A 108 3.46 55.57 -1.48
CA LYS A 108 4.77 56.24 -1.44
C LYS A 108 5.29 56.60 -2.82
N THR A 109 5.13 55.70 -3.80
CA THR A 109 5.56 55.94 -5.19
C THR A 109 4.78 57.10 -5.80
N ASN A 110 3.45 57.12 -5.63
CA ASN A 110 2.60 58.21 -6.10
C ASN A 110 2.90 59.54 -5.39
N GLU A 111 3.19 59.53 -4.09
CA GLU A 111 3.62 60.73 -3.37
C GLU A 111 4.90 61.32 -3.98
N LEU A 112 5.90 60.48 -4.28
CA LEU A 112 7.14 60.91 -4.93
C LEU A 112 6.88 61.48 -6.33
N LEU A 113 6.05 60.81 -7.13
CA LEU A 113 5.68 61.29 -8.48
C LEU A 113 4.98 62.65 -8.41
N ASN A 114 4.02 62.84 -7.50
CA ASN A 114 3.33 64.11 -7.31
C ASN A 114 4.28 65.24 -6.91
N ARG A 115 5.29 64.97 -6.06
CA ARG A 115 6.31 65.97 -5.72
C ARG A 115 7.15 66.38 -6.92
N LEU A 116 7.52 65.43 -7.79
CA LEU A 116 8.25 65.74 -9.02
C LEU A 116 7.41 66.57 -9.99
N ASP A 117 6.11 66.28 -10.09
CA ASP A 117 5.18 67.00 -10.97
C ASP A 117 4.95 68.46 -10.52
N VAL A 118 4.93 68.70 -9.20
CA VAL A 118 4.81 70.06 -8.61
C VAL A 118 6.13 70.83 -8.65
N GLY A 119 7.28 70.14 -8.71
CA GLY A 119 8.61 70.74 -8.75
C GLY A 119 9.12 71.11 -10.14
N LEU A 120 8.40 70.73 -11.21
CA LEU A 120 8.76 71.07 -12.58
C LEU A 120 8.13 72.43 -12.95
N PRO A 121 8.92 73.48 -13.29
CA PRO A 121 8.38 74.57 -14.09
C PRO A 121 7.85 73.95 -15.38
N LYS A 122 6.70 74.43 -15.89
CA LYS A 122 6.24 74.10 -17.25
C LYS A 122 7.42 74.31 -18.18
N ASN A 123 8.03 73.22 -18.62
CA ASN A 123 9.15 73.26 -19.53
C ASN A 123 8.60 73.78 -20.86
N ASP A 124 8.73 75.08 -21.06
CA ASP A 124 8.63 75.68 -22.38
C ASP A 124 9.71 75.01 -23.23
N SER A 125 9.24 74.13 -24.11
CA SER A 125 9.95 73.47 -25.21
C SER A 125 11.27 74.17 -25.58
N CYS A 126 12.39 73.73 -25.01
CA CYS A 126 13.70 74.00 -25.59
C CYS A 126 13.77 73.17 -26.86
N GLN A 127 13.67 73.85 -28.00
CA GLN A 127 13.79 73.23 -29.32
C GLN A 127 15.12 72.46 -29.40
N ILE A 128 15.01 71.17 -29.68
CA ILE A 128 16.16 70.32 -29.99
C ILE A 128 16.65 70.77 -31.37
N ALA A 129 17.70 71.60 -31.39
CA ALA A 129 18.43 71.89 -32.61
C ALA A 129 19.13 70.60 -33.08
N ASN A 130 18.89 70.20 -34.32
CA ASN A 130 19.48 69.03 -34.96
C ASN A 130 21.03 69.04 -34.84
N PRO A 131 21.68 67.93 -34.45
CA PRO A 131 23.13 67.83 -34.56
C PRO A 131 23.53 67.72 -36.04
N GLY A 132 24.35 68.66 -36.50
CA GLY A 132 24.88 68.71 -37.86
C GLY A 132 25.78 67.50 -38.18
N PRO A 133 25.95 67.15 -39.48
CA PRO A 133 26.71 65.98 -39.88
C PRO A 133 28.20 66.30 -39.92
N GLY A 134 29.01 65.54 -39.18
CA GLY A 134 30.43 65.40 -39.49
C GLY A 134 31.36 65.25 -38.29
N SER A 135 31.83 64.02 -38.06
CA SER A 135 33.26 63.79 -38.11
C SER A 135 33.59 62.31 -38.25
N THR A 136 34.39 62.05 -39.28
CA THR A 136 34.94 60.79 -39.75
C THR A 136 36.31 60.56 -39.11
N ALA A 137 36.67 59.28 -38.87
CA ALA A 137 37.98 58.74 -38.48
C ALA A 137 38.45 59.12 -37.06
N TRP A 138 38.94 58.19 -36.22
CA TRP A 138 39.89 57.10 -36.46
C TRP A 138 39.52 55.81 -35.72
#